data_AF-A0A5U2QIA0-F1
#
_entry.id   AF-A0A5U2QIA0-F1
#
_cell.length_a   1.000
_cell.length_b   1.000
_cell.length_c   1.000
_cell.angle_alpha   90.00
_cell.angle_beta   90.00
_cell.angle_gamma   90.00
#
_symmetry.space_group_name_H-M   'P 1'
#
loop_
_entity.id
_entity.type
_entity.pdbx_description
1 polymer ?
#
loop_
_entity_poly.entity_id
_entity_poly.type
_entity_poly.pdbx_seq_one_letter_code
_entity_poly.pdbx_strand_id
1 'polypeptide(L)'
;MIEALLLGLVAFIAQSEYALGTSLISRPIVTGLLTGLVLGDMETGIVMGATLELAFIGSFSVGASLPPDVVTGGILGVAFAINSGAGAETALLLGLPIATLALIVKNIYNGMFIPLLCHKADAYAEVGDTRGIERMHLISGIGLSLTLGIIVTVSYLAGVNMVKGFLDAIPEFIKHGLSVATGIIPALGFAMLARLLINKKVAPYFFLGFVLMAYLKIPVTGIAILGAIVAVVMVNMPKFAASQPAPAQGASHDDEDDF
;
A
#
# COMPACT_ATOMS: atom_id res chain seq x y z
N MET A 1 -0.63 -26.40 11.67
CA MET A 1 -0.65 -26.86 10.26
C MET A 1 -1.82 -26.25 9.48
N ILE A 2 -3.07 -26.38 9.96
CA ILE A 2 -4.24 -25.77 9.31
C ILE A 2 -4.11 -24.24 9.23
N GLU A 3 -3.80 -23.56 10.35
CA GLU A 3 -3.55 -22.11 10.37
C GLU A 3 -2.51 -21.68 9.35
N ALA A 4 -1.37 -22.39 9.26
CA ALA A 4 -0.30 -22.07 8.32
C ALA A 4 -0.79 -22.08 6.86
N LEU A 5 -1.58 -23.09 6.49
CA LEU A 5 -2.14 -23.23 5.16
C LEU A 5 -3.18 -22.15 4.88
N LEU A 6 -4.02 -21.82 5.87
CA LEU A 6 -4.99 -20.72 5.77
C LEU A 6 -4.31 -19.36 5.62
N LEU A 7 -3.24 -19.09 6.38
CA LEU A 7 -2.44 -17.87 6.24
C LEU A 7 -1.74 -17.81 4.88
N GLY A 8 -1.23 -18.94 4.39
CA GLY A 8 -0.70 -19.06 3.03
C GLY A 8 -1.76 -18.79 1.96
N LEU A 9 -3.00 -19.24 2.17
CA LEU A 9 -4.13 -18.96 1.30
C LEU A 9 -4.52 -17.48 1.32
N VAL A 10 -4.53 -16.85 2.50
CA VAL A 10 -4.75 -15.40 2.64
C VAL A 10 -3.68 -14.63 1.86
N ALA A 11 -2.41 -15.02 1.98
CA ALA A 11 -1.31 -14.42 1.24
C ALA A 11 -1.47 -14.61 -0.28
N PHE A 12 -1.86 -15.82 -0.71
CA PHE A 12 -2.13 -16.12 -2.11
C PHE A 12 -3.25 -15.24 -2.69
N ILE A 13 -4.38 -15.13 -1.98
CA ILE A 13 -5.52 -14.31 -2.41
C ILE A 13 -5.13 -12.83 -2.46
N ALA A 14 -4.49 -12.33 -1.40
CA ALA A 14 -4.06 -10.94 -1.31
C ALA A 14 -3.05 -10.58 -2.42
N GLN A 15 -2.15 -11.50 -2.77
CA GLN A 15 -1.15 -11.29 -3.82
C GLN A 15 -1.70 -11.47 -5.25
N SER A 16 -2.84 -12.17 -5.40
CA SER A 16 -3.46 -12.44 -6.70
C SER A 16 -3.89 -11.18 -7.45
N GLU A 17 -3.85 -10.01 -6.81
CA GLU A 17 -3.95 -8.70 -7.47
C GLU A 17 -2.98 -8.51 -8.63
N TYR A 18 -1.80 -9.12 -8.57
CA TYR A 18 -0.83 -9.09 -9.67
C TYR A 18 -1.34 -9.80 -10.94
N ALA A 19 -2.24 -10.78 -10.79
CA ALA A 19 -2.87 -11.47 -11.92
C ALA A 19 -4.21 -10.84 -12.32
N LEU A 20 -5.02 -10.48 -11.32
CA LEU A 20 -6.45 -10.17 -11.47
C LEU A 20 -6.78 -8.67 -11.47
N GLY A 21 -5.80 -7.82 -11.19
CA GLY A 21 -5.97 -6.37 -11.05
C GLY A 21 -6.00 -5.91 -9.59
N THR A 22 -5.68 -4.63 -9.38
CA THR A 22 -5.47 -4.04 -8.05
C THR A 22 -6.79 -3.86 -7.29
N SER A 23 -7.05 -4.73 -6.31
CA SER A 23 -8.23 -4.68 -5.43
C SER A 23 -7.96 -4.10 -4.03
N LEU A 24 -6.69 -3.84 -3.68
CA LEU A 24 -6.23 -3.33 -2.37
C LEU A 24 -6.48 -4.28 -1.17
N ILE A 25 -6.80 -5.55 -1.43
CA ILE A 25 -6.78 -6.65 -0.47
C ILE A 25 -5.34 -6.89 0.06
N SER A 26 -4.32 -6.56 -0.74
CA SER A 26 -2.91 -6.62 -0.37
C SER A 26 -2.49 -5.69 0.78
N ARG A 27 -3.37 -4.78 1.21
CA ARG A 27 -3.09 -3.81 2.27
C ARG A 27 -3.10 -4.43 3.67
N PRO A 28 -2.13 -4.09 4.56
CA PRO A 28 -2.08 -4.56 5.94
C PRO A 28 -3.38 -4.47 6.76
N ILE A 29 -4.22 -3.46 6.53
CA ILE A 29 -5.52 -3.37 7.22
C ILE A 29 -6.45 -4.55 6.87
N VAL A 30 -6.39 -5.04 5.64
CA VAL A 30 -7.19 -6.17 5.16
C VAL A 30 -6.50 -7.49 5.51
N THR A 31 -5.20 -7.60 5.24
CA THR A 31 -4.46 -8.83 5.54
C THR A 31 -4.34 -9.10 7.05
N GLY A 32 -4.25 -8.06 7.88
CA GLY A 32 -4.28 -8.16 9.34
C GLY A 32 -5.63 -8.62 9.88
N LEU A 33 -6.74 -8.11 9.32
CA LEU A 33 -8.09 -8.61 9.61
C LEU A 33 -8.20 -10.11 9.28
N LEU A 34 -7.80 -10.52 8.07
CA LEU A 34 -7.88 -11.92 7.64
C LEU A 34 -6.97 -12.82 8.48
N THR A 35 -5.80 -12.32 8.88
CA THR A 35 -4.88 -13.03 9.78
C THR A 35 -5.51 -13.23 11.15
N GLY A 36 -6.09 -12.19 11.74
CA GLY A 36 -6.81 -12.29 13.02
C GLY A 36 -7.98 -13.26 12.95
N LEU A 37 -8.73 -13.26 11.85
CA LEU A 37 -9.80 -14.23 11.62
C LEU A 37 -9.29 -15.67 11.60
N VAL A 38 -8.17 -15.94 10.92
CA VAL A 38 -7.56 -17.28 10.86
C VAL A 38 -7.07 -17.73 12.24
N LEU A 39 -6.59 -16.81 13.08
CA LEU A 39 -6.07 -17.10 14.42
C LEU A 39 -7.11 -17.00 15.54
N GLY A 40 -8.35 -16.61 15.21
CA GLY A 40 -9.44 -16.49 16.19
C GLY A 40 -9.43 -15.20 17.03
N ASP A 41 -8.54 -14.24 16.73
CA ASP A 41 -8.47 -12.93 17.38
C ASP A 41 -8.54 -11.79 16.34
N MET A 42 -9.77 -11.52 15.93
CA MET A 42 -10.07 -10.53 14.89
C MET A 42 -9.82 -9.09 15.36
N GLU A 43 -10.11 -8.76 16.63
CA GLU A 43 -9.93 -7.42 17.16
C GLU A 43 -8.46 -7.03 17.16
N THR A 44 -7.60 -7.90 17.73
CA THR A 44 -6.16 -7.70 17.71
C THR A 44 -5.63 -7.66 16.28
N GLY A 45 -6.12 -8.54 15.39
CA GLY A 45 -5.75 -8.54 13.98
C GLY A 45 -6.05 -7.21 13.25
N ILE A 46 -7.22 -6.62 13.48
CA ILE A 46 -7.61 -5.32 12.90
C ILE A 46 -6.73 -4.20 13.45
N VAL A 47 -6.51 -4.16 14.76
CA VAL A 47 -5.70 -3.10 15.40
C VAL A 47 -4.25 -3.16 14.92
N MET A 48 -3.65 -4.35 14.85
CA MET A 48 -2.31 -4.54 14.33
C MET A 48 -2.23 -4.23 12.83
N GLY A 49 -3.23 -4.67 12.04
CA GLY A 49 -3.34 -4.38 10.62
C GLY A 49 -3.42 -2.88 10.33
N ALA A 50 -4.22 -2.14 11.09
CA ALA A 50 -4.32 -0.68 10.97
C ALA A 50 -3.00 0.03 11.37
N THR A 51 -2.29 -0.49 12.38
CA THR A 51 -0.98 0.05 12.79
C THR A 51 0.06 -0.14 11.68
N LEU A 52 0.10 -1.33 11.09
CA LEU A 52 0.95 -1.61 9.93
C LEU A 52 0.54 -0.79 8.71
N GLU A 53 -0.75 -0.58 8.50
CA GLU A 53 -1.27 0.24 7.41
C GLU A 53 -0.74 1.67 7.50
N LEU A 54 -0.79 2.28 8.69
CA LEU A 54 -0.22 3.61 8.94
C LEU A 54 1.28 3.65 8.67
N ALA A 55 2.00 2.58 9.01
CA ALA A 55 3.43 2.48 8.74
C ALA A 55 3.75 2.39 7.24
N PHE A 56 2.92 1.68 6.49
CA PHE A 56 3.11 1.45 5.07
C PHE A 56 2.20 2.31 4.19
N ILE A 57 1.60 3.38 4.71
CA ILE A 57 0.60 4.17 3.99
C ILE A 57 1.19 4.91 2.79
N GLY A 58 2.48 5.29 2.87
CA GLY A 58 3.23 5.90 1.77
C GLY A 58 3.97 4.89 0.88
N SER A 59 3.82 3.60 1.16
CA SER A 59 4.58 2.53 0.53
C SER A 59 3.92 2.13 -0.79
N PHE A 60 4.30 2.80 -1.88
CA PHE A 60 3.86 2.49 -3.25
C PHE A 60 5.05 2.35 -4.18
N SER A 61 4.90 1.52 -5.21
CA SER A 61 5.92 1.38 -6.24
C SER A 61 5.95 2.60 -7.14
N VAL A 62 7.15 3.15 -7.35
CA VAL A 62 7.39 4.25 -8.28
C VAL A 62 8.42 3.79 -9.29
N GLY A 63 7.98 3.59 -10.53
CA GLY A 63 8.81 3.01 -11.60
C GLY A 63 9.31 1.61 -11.22
N ALA A 64 10.62 1.39 -11.32
CA ALA A 64 11.25 0.11 -10.94
C ALA A 64 11.54 -0.04 -9.44
N SER A 65 11.31 1.01 -8.62
CA SER A 65 11.48 0.93 -7.18
C SER A 65 10.27 0.24 -6.56
N LEU A 66 10.50 -0.99 -6.08
CA LEU A 66 9.50 -1.78 -5.37
C LEU A 66 9.68 -1.57 -3.85
N PRO A 67 8.64 -1.16 -3.12
CA PRO A 67 8.71 -1.08 -1.67
C PRO A 67 8.74 -2.49 -1.02
N PRO A 68 9.03 -2.58 0.30
CA PRO A 68 8.91 -3.82 1.07
C PRO A 68 7.57 -4.53 0.86
N ASP A 69 7.57 -5.87 0.90
CA ASP A 69 6.38 -6.67 0.64
C ASP A 69 5.43 -6.66 1.84
N VAL A 70 4.46 -5.75 1.78
CA VAL A 70 3.50 -5.49 2.86
C VAL A 70 2.53 -6.63 3.12
N VAL A 71 2.29 -7.52 2.14
CA VAL A 71 1.42 -8.70 2.30
C VAL A 71 2.08 -9.71 3.23
N THR A 72 3.28 -10.15 2.88
CA THR A 72 4.00 -11.18 3.64
C THR A 72 4.39 -10.65 5.02
N GLY A 73 4.91 -9.42 5.09
CA GLY A 73 5.25 -8.78 6.37
C GLY A 73 4.02 -8.51 7.24
N GLY A 74 2.90 -8.13 6.63
CA GLY A 74 1.66 -7.89 7.36
C GLY A 74 1.09 -9.17 7.97
N ILE A 75 0.95 -10.23 7.17
CA ILE A 75 0.40 -11.51 7.63
C ILE A 75 1.28 -12.13 8.71
N LEU A 76 2.58 -12.30 8.45
CA LEU A 76 3.47 -12.95 9.40
C LEU A 76 3.74 -12.07 10.65
N GLY A 77 3.86 -10.75 10.48
CA GLY A 77 4.02 -9.82 11.60
C GLY A 77 2.84 -9.88 12.57
N VAL A 78 1.61 -9.79 12.04
CA VAL A 78 0.38 -9.93 12.86
C VAL A 78 0.30 -11.32 13.47
N ALA A 79 0.54 -12.36 12.67
CA ALA A 79 0.39 -13.74 13.15
C ALA A 79 1.34 -14.08 14.29
N PHE A 80 2.60 -13.64 14.20
CA PHE A 80 3.57 -13.87 15.27
C PHE A 80 3.33 -12.99 16.49
N ALA A 81 2.85 -11.76 16.32
CA ALA A 81 2.49 -10.90 17.45
C ALA A 81 1.30 -11.47 18.23
N ILE A 82 0.25 -11.95 17.55
CA ILE A 82 -0.90 -12.62 18.19
C ILE A 82 -0.45 -13.87 18.94
N ASN A 83 0.33 -14.76 18.33
CA ASN A 83 0.77 -16.00 18.97
C ASN A 83 1.72 -15.79 20.16
N SER A 84 2.46 -14.68 20.17
CA SER A 84 3.34 -14.33 21.29
C SER A 84 2.61 -13.55 22.39
N GLY A 85 1.35 -13.17 22.19
CA GLY A 85 0.60 -12.30 23.11
C GLY A 85 1.18 -10.89 23.19
N ALA A 86 1.87 -10.44 22.14
CA ALA A 86 2.54 -9.16 22.08
C ALA A 86 1.66 -8.08 21.44
N GLY A 87 2.02 -6.81 21.66
CA GLY A 87 1.29 -5.66 21.12
C GLY A 87 1.57 -5.37 19.63
N ALA A 88 0.88 -4.37 19.09
CA ALA A 88 0.99 -3.97 17.69
C ALA A 88 2.38 -3.46 17.28
N GLU A 89 3.15 -2.92 18.23
CA GLU A 89 4.56 -2.57 18.02
C GLU A 89 5.42 -3.78 17.64
N THR A 90 5.08 -4.96 18.16
CA THR A 90 5.79 -6.21 17.83
C THR A 90 5.42 -6.69 16.42
N ALA A 91 4.17 -6.51 15.99
CA ALA A 91 3.77 -6.83 14.62
C ALA A 91 4.58 -6.01 13.61
N LEU A 92 4.82 -4.73 13.89
CA LEU A 92 5.65 -3.86 13.05
C LEU A 92 7.14 -4.22 13.14
N LEU A 93 7.64 -4.54 14.33
CA LEU A 93 9.02 -5.00 14.55
C LEU A 93 9.38 -6.18 13.66
N LEU A 94 8.53 -7.20 13.70
CA LEU A 94 8.73 -8.46 13.01
C LEU A 94 8.37 -8.31 11.53
N GLY A 95 7.31 -7.57 11.23
CA GLY A 95 6.77 -7.41 9.89
C GLY A 95 7.76 -6.73 8.93
N LEU A 96 8.51 -5.71 9.37
CA LEU A 96 9.39 -4.95 8.47
C LEU A 96 10.60 -5.75 7.93
N PRO A 97 11.38 -6.45 8.76
CA PRO A 97 12.42 -7.36 8.27
C PRO A 97 11.86 -8.47 7.38
N ILE A 98 10.71 -9.06 7.76
CA ILE A 98 10.03 -10.09 6.97
C ILE A 98 9.61 -9.56 5.60
N ALA A 99 8.98 -8.37 5.56
CA ALA A 99 8.59 -7.69 4.32
C ALA A 99 9.79 -7.43 3.40
N THR A 100 10.93 -7.07 3.99
CA THR A 100 12.17 -6.80 3.24
C THR A 100 12.76 -8.09 2.66
N LEU A 101 12.78 -9.19 3.42
CA LEU A 101 13.23 -10.49 2.93
C LEU A 101 12.28 -11.03 1.83
N ALA A 102 10.98 -10.91 2.04
CA ALA A 102 9.98 -11.29 1.03
C ALA A 102 10.12 -10.48 -0.25
N LEU A 103 10.45 -9.18 -0.15
CA LEU A 103 10.75 -8.35 -1.31
C LEU A 103 11.94 -8.89 -2.11
N ILE A 104 13.01 -9.39 -1.46
CA ILE A 104 14.15 -9.99 -2.17
C ILE A 104 13.68 -11.18 -3.01
N VAL A 105 12.88 -12.07 -2.43
CA VAL A 105 12.36 -13.24 -3.16
C VAL A 105 11.45 -12.82 -4.30
N LYS A 106 10.58 -11.83 -4.07
CA LYS A 106 9.74 -11.23 -5.10
C LYS A 106 10.56 -10.59 -6.23
N ASN A 107 11.66 -9.93 -5.93
CA ASN A 107 12.56 -9.35 -6.92
C ASN A 107 13.27 -10.43 -7.75
N ILE A 108 13.67 -11.55 -7.13
CA ILE A 108 14.20 -12.71 -7.86
C ILE A 108 13.13 -13.26 -8.81
N TYR A 109 11.89 -13.40 -8.34
CA TYR A 109 10.77 -13.85 -9.17
C TYR A 109 10.54 -12.91 -10.37
N ASN A 110 10.46 -11.61 -10.11
CA ASN A 110 10.25 -10.57 -11.12
C ASN A 110 11.44 -10.41 -12.08
N GLY A 111 12.66 -10.67 -11.62
CA GLY A 111 13.88 -10.52 -12.42
C GLY A 111 14.24 -11.76 -13.24
N MET A 112 13.81 -12.95 -12.81
CA MET A 112 14.16 -14.20 -13.49
C MET A 112 12.96 -14.85 -14.18
N PHE A 113 11.85 -15.03 -13.47
CA PHE A 113 10.73 -15.83 -13.97
C PHE A 113 9.81 -15.02 -14.89
N ILE A 114 9.46 -13.79 -14.51
CA ILE A 114 8.59 -12.94 -15.35
C ILE A 114 9.20 -12.69 -16.73
N PRO A 115 10.50 -12.34 -16.89
CA PRO A 115 11.08 -12.12 -18.21
C PRO A 115 11.03 -13.36 -19.09
N LEU A 116 11.27 -14.56 -18.53
CA LEU A 116 11.16 -15.81 -19.29
C LEU A 116 9.74 -16.03 -19.84
N LEU A 117 8.72 -15.71 -19.03
CA LEU A 117 7.32 -15.78 -19.46
C LEU A 117 6.97 -14.70 -20.49
N CYS A 118 7.55 -13.50 -20.38
CA CYS A 118 7.41 -12.44 -21.37
C CYS A 118 7.96 -12.85 -22.74
N HIS A 119 9.19 -13.38 -22.82
CA HIS A 119 9.74 -13.87 -24.09
C HIS A 119 8.87 -14.97 -24.72
N LYS A 120 8.23 -15.81 -23.90
CA LYS A 120 7.30 -16.82 -24.38
C LYS A 120 5.97 -16.21 -24.85
N ALA A 121 5.49 -15.15 -24.20
CA ALA A 121 4.33 -14.40 -24.65
C ALA A 121 4.60 -13.71 -25.99
N ASP A 122 5.80 -13.16 -26.20
CA ASP A 122 6.21 -12.57 -27.48
C ASP A 122 6.16 -13.61 -28.61
N ALA A 123 6.66 -14.82 -28.37
CA ALA A 123 6.56 -15.92 -29.34
C ALA A 123 5.11 -16.31 -29.67
N TYR A 124 4.18 -16.25 -28.71
CA TYR A 124 2.76 -16.46 -28.97
C TYR A 124 2.13 -15.28 -29.74
N ALA A 125 2.62 -14.06 -29.53
CA ALA A 125 2.16 -12.88 -30.26
C ALA A 125 2.57 -12.92 -31.74
N GLU A 126 3.76 -13.41 -32.07
CA GLU A 126 4.23 -13.56 -33.46
C GLU A 126 3.32 -14.48 -34.30
N VAL A 127 2.72 -15.50 -33.67
CA VAL A 127 1.78 -16.43 -34.32
C VAL A 127 0.31 -16.05 -34.15
N GLY A 128 0.02 -14.90 -33.52
CA GLY A 128 -1.34 -14.42 -33.28
C GLY A 128 -2.14 -15.24 -32.25
N ASP A 129 -1.49 -16.03 -31.39
CA ASP A 129 -2.16 -16.82 -30.34
C ASP A 129 -2.44 -15.96 -29.10
N THR A 130 -3.58 -15.28 -29.11
CA THR A 130 -4.05 -14.45 -27.99
C THR A 130 -4.25 -15.24 -26.70
N ARG A 131 -4.69 -16.50 -26.80
CA ARG A 131 -4.88 -17.38 -25.63
C ARG A 131 -3.54 -17.79 -25.03
N GLY A 132 -2.51 -17.95 -25.84
CA GLY A 132 -1.14 -18.17 -25.38
C GLY A 132 -0.62 -17.03 -24.51
N ILE A 133 -0.84 -15.79 -24.96
CA ILE A 133 -0.47 -14.57 -24.23
C ILE A 133 -1.21 -14.47 -22.89
N GLU A 134 -2.54 -14.65 -22.89
CA GLU A 134 -3.37 -14.60 -21.67
C GLU A 134 -2.91 -15.62 -20.62
N ARG A 135 -2.57 -16.84 -21.05
CA ARG A 135 -2.05 -17.87 -20.14
C ARG A 135 -0.72 -17.44 -19.52
N MET A 136 0.19 -16.83 -20.29
CA MET A 136 1.47 -16.38 -19.75
C MET A 136 1.29 -15.27 -18.72
N HIS A 137 0.36 -14.32 -18.98
CA HIS A 137 -0.04 -13.30 -18.02
C HIS A 137 -0.54 -13.92 -16.70
N LEU A 138 -1.53 -14.81 -16.78
CA LEU A 138 -2.11 -15.44 -15.58
C LEU A 138 -1.10 -16.31 -14.83
N ILE A 139 -0.28 -17.10 -15.54
CA ILE A 139 0.76 -17.93 -14.92
C ILE A 139 1.78 -17.07 -14.18
N SER A 140 2.16 -15.92 -14.73
CA SER A 140 3.11 -15.02 -14.08
C SER A 140 2.57 -14.46 -12.75
N GLY A 141 1.34 -13.95 -12.74
CA GLY A 141 0.75 -13.36 -11.54
C GLY A 141 0.34 -14.41 -10.49
N ILE A 142 -0.27 -15.52 -10.92
CA ILE A 142 -0.67 -16.62 -10.02
C ILE A 142 0.57 -17.33 -9.49
N GLY A 143 1.61 -17.50 -10.31
CA GLY A 143 2.87 -18.11 -9.89
C GLY A 143 3.59 -17.30 -8.82
N LEU A 144 3.59 -15.95 -8.92
CA LEU A 144 4.11 -15.10 -7.85
C LEU A 144 3.28 -15.25 -6.56
N SER A 145 1.95 -15.24 -6.70
CA SER A 145 1.02 -15.37 -5.58
C SER A 145 1.19 -16.68 -4.85
N LEU A 146 1.36 -17.78 -5.59
CA LEU A 146 1.65 -19.10 -5.04
C LEU A 146 2.99 -19.13 -4.32
N THR A 147 4.01 -18.52 -4.92
CA THR A 147 5.36 -18.42 -4.32
C THR A 147 5.30 -17.74 -2.96
N LEU A 148 4.65 -16.59 -2.85
CA LEU A 148 4.51 -15.88 -1.57
C LEU A 148 3.60 -16.63 -0.59
N GLY A 149 2.53 -17.27 -1.05
CA GLY A 149 1.68 -18.11 -0.21
C GLY A 149 2.43 -19.30 0.41
N ILE A 150 3.32 -19.94 -0.36
CA ILE A 150 4.20 -20.99 0.13
C ILE A 150 5.18 -20.42 1.17
N ILE A 151 5.78 -19.26 0.90
CA ILE A 151 6.70 -18.61 1.84
C ILE A 151 5.99 -18.33 3.17
N VAL A 152 4.79 -17.73 3.15
CA VAL A 152 4.01 -17.48 4.38
C VAL A 152 3.71 -18.78 5.13
N THR A 153 3.28 -19.82 4.41
CA THR A 153 3.00 -21.13 5.01
C THR A 153 4.22 -21.71 5.71
N VAL A 154 5.36 -21.75 5.00
CA VAL A 154 6.62 -22.33 5.51
C VAL A 154 7.18 -21.49 6.64
N SER A 155 7.21 -20.17 6.49
CA SER A 155 7.70 -19.24 7.49
C SER A 155 6.89 -19.32 8.78
N TYR A 156 5.56 -19.43 8.70
CA TYR A 156 4.74 -19.61 9.89
C TYR A 156 5.01 -20.97 10.56
N LEU A 157 5.06 -22.07 9.79
CA LEU A 157 5.37 -23.40 10.34
C LEU A 157 6.74 -23.46 11.05
N ALA A 158 7.77 -22.85 10.45
CA ALA A 158 9.11 -22.84 11.01
C ALA A 158 9.30 -21.80 12.13
N GLY A 159 8.53 -20.71 12.08
CA GLY A 159 8.82 -19.49 12.83
C GLY A 159 8.14 -19.37 14.18
N VAL A 160 6.96 -19.97 14.41
CA VAL A 160 6.17 -19.69 15.63
C VAL A 160 6.96 -19.90 16.93
N ASN A 161 7.69 -21.01 17.04
CA ASN A 161 8.49 -21.30 18.25
C ASN A 161 9.77 -20.47 18.33
N MET A 162 10.38 -20.15 17.19
CA MET A 162 11.60 -19.36 17.11
C MET A 162 11.35 -17.90 17.51
N VAL A 163 10.20 -17.35 17.11
CA VAL A 163 9.87 -15.94 17.37
C VAL A 163 9.61 -15.70 18.85
N LYS A 164 8.93 -16.61 19.56
CA LYS A 164 8.69 -16.45 21.00
C LYS A 164 10.00 -16.39 21.79
N GLY A 165 10.93 -17.31 21.54
CA GLY A 165 12.24 -17.31 22.19
C GLY A 165 13.09 -16.08 21.82
N PHE A 166 12.97 -15.59 20.59
CA PHE A 166 13.63 -14.34 20.18
C PHE A 166 13.05 -13.12 20.92
N LEU A 167 11.72 -13.00 21.02
CA LEU A 167 11.05 -11.89 21.70
C LEU A 167 11.33 -11.87 23.20
N ASP A 168 11.38 -13.04 23.83
CA ASP A 168 11.70 -13.19 25.26
C ASP A 168 13.16 -12.81 25.56
N ALA A 169 14.05 -12.94 24.58
CA ALA A 169 15.46 -12.54 24.71
C ALA A 169 15.70 -11.04 24.56
N ILE A 170 14.71 -10.27 24.07
CA ILE A 170 14.84 -8.81 23.90
C ILE A 170 14.65 -8.13 25.26
N PRO A 171 15.62 -7.32 25.74
CA PRO A 171 15.48 -6.54 26.97
C PRO A 171 14.33 -5.53 26.91
N GLU A 172 13.67 -5.29 28.04
CA GLU A 172 12.52 -4.37 28.14
C GLU A 172 12.84 -2.94 27.68
N PHE A 173 14.07 -2.44 27.90
CA PHE A 173 14.49 -1.13 27.40
C PHE A 173 14.40 -1.05 25.85
N ILE A 174 14.74 -2.14 25.15
CA ILE A 174 14.65 -2.20 23.68
C ILE A 174 13.19 -2.27 23.25
N LYS A 175 12.35 -3.09 23.91
CA LYS A 175 10.90 -3.15 23.62
C LYS A 175 10.24 -1.78 23.81
N HIS A 176 10.56 -1.09 24.90
CA HIS A 176 10.06 0.25 25.17
C HIS A 176 10.56 1.28 24.15
N GLY A 177 11.87 1.29 23.85
CA GLY A 177 12.44 2.18 22.83
C GLY A 177 11.80 1.96 21.45
N LEU A 178 11.49 0.71 21.12
CA LEU A 178 10.78 0.37 19.90
C LEU A 178 9.34 0.88 19.90
N SER A 179 8.59 0.72 21.00
CA SER A 179 7.23 1.26 21.14
C SER A 179 7.20 2.79 20.90
N VAL A 180 8.20 3.51 21.42
CA VAL A 180 8.34 4.96 21.15
C VAL A 180 8.66 5.21 19.67
N ALA A 181 9.56 4.43 19.08
CA ALA A 181 9.93 4.57 17.67
C ALA A 181 8.76 4.26 16.72
N THR A 182 7.97 3.21 16.99
CA THR A 182 6.79 2.86 16.20
C THR A 182 5.71 3.94 16.28
N GLY A 183 5.63 4.71 17.37
CA GLY A 183 4.76 5.89 17.48
C GLY A 183 5.08 7.00 16.47
N ILE A 184 6.31 7.08 15.96
CA ILE A 184 6.73 8.10 14.97
C ILE A 184 6.55 7.59 13.53
N ILE A 185 6.46 6.28 13.33
CA ILE A 185 6.39 5.67 11.99
C ILE A 185 5.19 6.18 11.14
N PRO A 186 3.97 6.40 11.69
CA PRO A 186 2.89 7.02 10.92
C PRO A 186 3.27 8.38 10.32
N ALA A 187 4.06 9.20 11.05
CA ALA A 187 4.52 10.49 10.54
C ALA A 187 5.42 10.34 9.31
N LEU A 188 6.26 9.30 9.28
CA LEU A 188 7.08 8.97 8.10
C LEU A 188 6.20 8.57 6.90
N GLY A 189 5.19 7.74 7.13
CA GLY A 189 4.24 7.33 6.11
C GLY A 189 3.49 8.53 5.50
N PHE A 190 2.99 9.44 6.34
CA PHE A 190 2.37 10.68 5.89
C PHE A 190 3.37 11.62 5.20
N ALA A 191 4.62 11.67 5.63
CA ALA A 191 5.65 12.48 4.97
C ALA A 191 5.95 11.97 3.55
N MET A 192 5.98 10.65 3.34
CA MET A 192 6.13 10.04 2.01
C MET A 192 4.95 10.40 1.10
N LEU A 193 3.71 10.31 1.60
CA LEU A 193 2.53 10.76 0.85
C LEU A 193 2.56 12.26 0.56
N ALA A 194 2.91 13.07 1.55
CA ALA A 194 3.01 14.51 1.41
C ALA A 194 4.06 14.90 0.35
N ARG A 195 5.19 14.20 0.28
CA ARG A 195 6.21 14.41 -0.75
C ARG A 195 5.68 14.15 -2.17
N LEU A 196 4.75 13.22 -2.34
CA LEU A 196 4.13 12.90 -3.63
C LEU A 196 3.03 13.91 -4.01
N LEU A 197 2.24 14.35 -3.03
CA LEU A 197 1.03 15.15 -3.27
C LEU A 197 1.27 16.66 -3.18
N ILE A 198 2.14 17.11 -2.27
CA ILE A 198 2.31 18.53 -1.96
C ILE A 198 3.24 19.19 -2.97
N ASN A 199 2.70 20.22 -3.63
CA ASN A 199 3.44 21.18 -4.41
C ASN A 199 3.05 22.60 -3.99
N LYS A 200 3.75 23.62 -4.50
CA LYS A 200 3.53 25.03 -4.13
C LYS A 200 2.08 25.50 -4.34
N LYS A 201 1.33 24.91 -5.28
CA LYS A 201 -0.07 25.29 -5.56
C LYS A 201 -1.05 24.69 -4.56
N VAL A 202 -0.79 23.47 -4.09
CA VAL A 202 -1.70 22.75 -3.18
C VAL A 202 -1.32 22.87 -1.70
N ALA A 203 -0.08 23.28 -1.40
CA ALA A 203 0.40 23.46 -0.02
C ALA A 203 -0.50 24.33 0.86
N PRO A 204 -1.10 25.44 0.39
CA PRO A 204 -2.04 26.23 1.21
C PRO A 204 -3.24 25.41 1.72
N TYR A 205 -3.79 24.49 0.92
CA TYR A 205 -4.92 23.65 1.34
C TYR A 205 -4.52 22.62 2.39
N PHE A 206 -3.28 22.12 2.32
CA PHE A 206 -2.75 21.24 3.35
C PHE A 206 -2.69 21.95 4.71
N PHE A 207 -2.13 23.16 4.76
CA PHE A 207 -2.07 23.95 5.99
C PHE A 207 -3.47 24.38 6.48
N LEU A 208 -4.40 24.68 5.57
CA LEU A 208 -5.79 24.94 5.93
C LEU A 208 -6.43 23.72 6.62
N GLY A 209 -6.30 22.52 6.04
CA GLY A 209 -6.79 21.29 6.65
C GLY A 209 -6.16 21.03 8.03
N PHE A 210 -4.85 21.30 8.17
CA PHE A 210 -4.15 21.19 9.45
C PHE A 210 -4.72 22.14 10.52
N VAL A 211 -4.97 23.41 10.18
CA VAL A 211 -5.57 24.39 11.12
C VAL A 211 -6.98 23.97 11.51
N LEU A 212 -7.80 23.54 10.55
CA LEU A 212 -9.15 23.03 10.81
C LEU A 212 -9.13 21.81 11.75
N MET A 213 -8.21 20.88 11.54
CA MET A 213 -8.03 19.74 12.44
C MET A 213 -7.60 20.19 13.85
N ALA A 214 -6.56 21.01 13.93
CA ALA A 214 -5.88 21.32 15.19
C ALA A 214 -6.76 22.15 16.13
N TYR A 215 -7.47 23.15 15.59
CA TYR A 215 -8.26 24.11 16.36
C TYR A 215 -9.74 23.75 16.44
N LEU A 216 -10.35 23.31 15.34
CA LEU A 216 -11.79 23.01 15.30
C LEU A 216 -12.08 21.54 15.65
N LYS A 217 -11.05 20.71 15.83
CA LYS A 217 -11.17 19.27 16.16
C LYS A 217 -12.06 18.50 15.19
N ILE A 218 -12.11 18.93 13.92
CA ILE A 218 -12.86 18.24 12.88
C ILE A 218 -12.19 16.89 12.61
N PRO A 219 -12.94 15.77 12.59
CA PRO A 219 -12.37 14.46 12.32
C PRO A 219 -11.78 14.39 10.90
N VAL A 220 -10.80 13.49 10.70
CA VAL A 220 -10.09 13.32 9.42
C VAL A 220 -11.07 13.15 8.25
N THR A 221 -12.14 12.37 8.45
CA THR A 221 -13.21 12.17 7.45
C THR A 221 -13.90 13.48 7.07
N GLY A 222 -14.17 14.36 8.05
CA GLY A 222 -14.80 15.66 7.79
C GLY A 222 -13.88 16.58 6.98
N ILE A 223 -12.59 16.59 7.29
CA ILE A 223 -11.59 17.35 6.53
C ILE A 223 -11.48 16.82 5.10
N ALA A 224 -11.51 15.50 4.91
CA ALA A 224 -11.49 14.88 3.59
C ALA A 224 -12.69 15.29 2.74
N ILE A 225 -13.89 15.32 3.31
CA ILE A 225 -15.11 15.78 2.62
C ILE A 225 -15.00 17.26 2.23
N LEU A 226 -14.57 18.13 3.14
CA LEU A 226 -14.35 19.56 2.85
C LEU A 226 -13.31 19.75 1.73
N GLY A 227 -12.20 19.01 1.80
CA GLY A 227 -11.16 19.02 0.77
C GLY A 227 -11.69 18.57 -0.60
N ALA A 228 -12.52 17.53 -0.64
CA ALA A 228 -13.14 17.07 -1.88
C ALA A 228 -14.09 18.13 -2.48
N ILE A 229 -14.89 18.80 -1.66
CA ILE A 229 -15.76 19.91 -2.11
C ILE A 229 -14.92 21.04 -2.71
N VAL A 230 -13.87 21.47 -2.01
CA VAL A 230 -12.95 22.51 -2.50
C VAL A 230 -12.30 22.10 -3.83
N ALA A 231 -11.85 20.86 -3.95
CA ALA A 231 -11.25 20.33 -5.18
C ALA A 231 -12.24 20.36 -6.36
N VAL A 232 -13.49 19.92 -6.15
CA VAL A 232 -14.54 19.94 -7.17
C VAL A 232 -14.84 21.38 -7.63
N VAL A 233 -14.94 22.33 -6.69
CA VAL A 233 -15.17 23.74 -7.02
C VAL A 233 -14.01 24.31 -7.84
N MET A 234 -12.77 24.08 -7.41
CA MET A 234 -11.56 24.56 -8.08
C MET A 234 -11.41 24.02 -9.50
N VAL A 235 -11.67 22.73 -9.72
CA VAL A 235 -11.54 22.09 -11.04
C VAL A 235 -12.62 22.57 -12.00
N ASN A 236 -13.80 22.94 -11.50
CA ASN A 236 -14.90 23.41 -12.35
C ASN A 236 -14.86 24.93 -12.61
N MET A 237 -14.18 25.73 -11.78
CA MET A 237 -14.06 27.19 -11.95
C MET A 237 -13.58 27.65 -13.35
N PRO A 238 -12.56 27.02 -13.98
CA PRO A 238 -12.14 27.38 -15.34
C PRO A 238 -13.24 27.17 -16.39
N LYS A 239 -14.11 26.17 -16.21
CA LYS A 239 -15.24 25.89 -17.10
C LYS A 239 -16.35 26.94 -16.97
N PHE A 240 -16.57 27.44 -15.75
CA PHE A 240 -17.50 28.54 -15.50
C PHE A 240 -17.00 29.89 -16.04
N ALA A 241 -15.69 30.15 -15.95
CA ALA A 241 -15.08 31.37 -16.51
C ALA A 241 -15.14 31.40 -18.06
N ALA A 242 -14.97 30.25 -18.72
CA ALA A 242 -15.09 30.12 -20.18
C ALA A 242 -16.54 30.23 -20.70
N SER A 243 -17.54 30.19 -19.82
CA SER A 243 -18.97 30.25 -20.17
C SER A 243 -19.55 31.67 -20.15
N GLN A 244 -18.75 32.69 -19.82
CA GLN A 244 -19.20 34.09 -19.86
C GLN A 244 -19.14 34.62 -21.31
N PRO A 245 -20.24 35.13 -21.89
CA PRO A 245 -20.19 35.82 -23.18
C PRO A 245 -19.29 37.05 -23.04
N ALA A 246 -18.32 37.19 -23.94
CA ALA A 246 -17.50 38.39 -23.99
C ALA A 246 -18.40 39.63 -24.14
N PRO A 247 -18.14 40.73 -23.41
CA PRO A 247 -18.86 41.97 -23.63
C PRO A 247 -18.59 42.43 -25.07
N ALA A 248 -19.67 42.73 -25.81
CA ALA A 248 -19.59 43.25 -27.16
C ALA A 248 -18.71 44.51 -27.17
N GLN A 249 -17.48 44.39 -27.68
CA GLN A 249 -16.64 45.54 -27.97
C GLN A 249 -17.31 46.30 -29.10
N GLY A 250 -17.81 47.49 -28.77
CA GLY A 250 -18.31 48.46 -29.72
C GLY A 250 -17.21 48.80 -30.73
N ALA A 251 -17.64 48.91 -31.98
CA ALA A 251 -16.81 49.32 -33.10
C ALA A 251 -16.14 50.68 -32.83
N SER A 252 -14.82 50.71 -32.95
CA SER A 252 -14.09 51.86 -33.44
C SER A 252 -13.14 51.36 -34.52
N HIS A 253 -13.59 51.51 -35.78
CA HIS A 253 -12.66 51.77 -36.87
C HIS A 253 -11.78 52.94 -36.46
N ASP A 254 -10.47 52.81 -36.65
CA ASP A 254 -9.70 53.79 -37.38
C ASP A 254 -8.48 53.07 -37.96
N ASP A 255 -8.50 53.02 -39.29
CA ASP A 255 -7.38 52.69 -40.15
C ASP A 255 -6.22 53.68 -39.89
N GLU A 256 -4.98 53.22 -39.96
CA GLU A 256 -3.98 53.79 -40.86
C GLU A 256 -2.63 53.07 -40.73
N ASP A 257 -2.10 52.77 -41.91
CA ASP A 257 -0.81 52.17 -42.23
C ASP A 257 0.39 53.01 -41.75
N ASP A 258 1.55 52.37 -41.52
CA ASP A 258 2.78 52.71 -42.25
C ASP A 258 4.01 51.85 -41.79
N PHE A 259 4.55 51.14 -42.79
CA PHE A 259 5.92 50.63 -43.03
C PHE A 259 6.75 49.91 -41.95
#